data_AF-A0A848N4A7-F1
#
_entry.id   AF-A0A848N4A7-F1
#
_cell.length_a   1.000
_cell.length_b   1.000
_cell.length_c   1.000
_cell.angle_alpha   90.00
_cell.angle_beta   90.00
_cell.angle_gamma   90.00
#
_symmetry.space_group_name_H-M   'P 1'
#
loop_
_entity.id
_entity.type
_entity.pdbx_description
1 polymer ?
#
loop_
_entity_poly.entity_id
_entity_poly.type
_entity_poly.pdbx_seq_one_letter_code
_entity_poly.pdbx_strand_id
1 'polypeptide(L)' 'MKNLKKISRENLKSVKGGITPECASWWGSGRPYYTTEATCLQAAANNPDLDPFCVNKCGRWYVL' A
#
# COMPACT_ATOMS: atom_id res chain seq x y z
N MET A 1 -6.98 25.06 -27.38
CA MET A 1 -6.09 24.44 -26.36
C MET A 1 -6.56 24.92 -24.99
N LYS A 2 -7.04 24.02 -24.11
CA LYS A 2 -7.62 24.42 -22.81
C LYS A 2 -6.50 24.88 -21.87
N ASN A 3 -6.54 26.15 -21.47
CA ASN A 3 -5.63 26.74 -20.50
C ASN A 3 -5.80 26.06 -19.13
N LEU A 4 -4.88 25.16 -18.78
CA LEU A 4 -4.80 24.60 -17.43
C LEU A 4 -4.28 25.70 -16.50
N LYS A 5 -5.19 26.31 -15.73
CA LYS A 5 -4.82 27.24 -14.65
C LYS A 5 -3.90 26.49 -13.69
N LYS A 6 -2.66 26.99 -13.53
CA LYS A 6 -1.72 26.53 -12.50
C LYS A 6 -2.39 26.71 -11.14
N ILE A 7 -2.85 25.61 -10.55
CA ILE A 7 -3.20 25.57 -9.13
C ILE A 7 -1.90 25.85 -8.36
N SER A 8 -1.86 26.96 -7.62
CA SER A 8 -0.79 27.23 -6.67
C SER A 8 -0.77 26.14 -5.61
N ARG A 9 0.42 25.56 -5.38
CA ARG A 9 0.66 24.43 -4.46
C ARG A 9 0.13 24.66 -3.04
N GLU A 10 0.02 25.91 -2.62
CA GLU A 10 -0.51 26.35 -1.31
C GLU A 10 -1.98 25.97 -1.05
N ASN A 11 -2.76 25.70 -2.10
CA ASN A 11 -4.17 25.31 -2.00
C ASN A 11 -4.44 23.86 -2.45
N LEU A 12 -3.41 23.03 -2.64
CA LEU A 12 -3.62 21.59 -2.65
C LEU A 12 -4.05 21.19 -1.23
N LYS A 13 -5.36 21.26 -0.97
CA LYS A 13 -6.00 20.54 0.13
C LYS A 13 -5.38 19.15 0.11
N SER A 14 -4.77 18.72 1.22
CA SER A 14 -4.39 17.33 1.44
C SER A 14 -5.54 16.48 0.94
N VAL A 15 -5.34 15.82 -0.21
CA VAL A 15 -6.42 15.13 -0.90
C VAL A 15 -6.85 14.03 0.05
N LYS A 16 -7.98 14.25 0.74
CA LYS A 16 -8.56 13.29 1.68
C LYS A 16 -9.07 12.12 0.84
N GLY A 17 -8.19 11.14 0.66
CA GLY A 17 -8.38 10.02 -0.28
C GLY A 17 -7.13 9.64 -1.07
N GLY A 18 -6.04 10.43 -0.98
CA GLY A 18 -4.75 10.05 -1.53
C GLY A 18 -4.08 8.95 -0.70
N ILE A 19 -3.38 8.05 -1.39
CA ILE A 19 -2.48 7.10 -0.76
C ILE A 19 -1.34 7.86 -0.04
N THR A 20 -1.06 7.55 1.23
CA THR A 20 0.09 8.16 1.91
C THR A 20 1.40 7.70 1.26
N PRO A 21 2.49 8.48 1.30
CA PRO A 21 3.77 8.08 0.70
C PRO A 21 4.29 6.75 1.26
N GLU A 22 4.00 6.45 2.53
CA GLU A 22 4.31 5.16 3.15
C GLU A 22 3.55 4.01 2.46
N CYS A 23 2.23 4.15 2.30
CA CYS A 23 1.42 3.17 1.59
C CYS A 23 1.89 2.98 0.14
N ALA A 24 2.25 4.07 -0.55
CA ALA A 24 2.73 4.00 -1.93
C ALA A 24 4.05 3.23 -2.04
N SER A 25 4.94 3.39 -1.05
CA SER A 25 6.20 2.64 -0.97
C SER A 25 5.95 1.13 -0.82
N TRP A 26 4.97 0.74 0.01
CA TRP A 26 4.56 -0.66 0.14
C TRP A 26 3.90 -1.20 -1.13
N TRP A 27 3.01 -0.43 -1.76
CA TRP A 27 2.32 -0.87 -2.97
C TRP A 27 3.28 -0.98 -4.16
N GLY A 28 4.33 -0.17 -4.20
CA GLY A 28 5.39 -0.21 -5.20
C GLY A 28 6.53 -1.19 -4.88
N SER A 29 6.51 -1.86 -3.73
CA SER A 29 7.60 -2.75 -3.29
C SER A 29 7.73 -4.04 -4.10
N GLY A 30 6.73 -4.36 -4.94
CA GLY A 30 6.66 -5.63 -5.67
C GLY A 30 6.41 -6.85 -4.78
N ARG A 31 6.24 -6.67 -3.47
CA ARG A 31 5.94 -7.74 -2.53
C ARG A 31 4.52 -8.27 -2.76
N PRO A 32 4.31 -9.59 -2.60
CA PRO A 32 2.97 -10.17 -2.63
C PRO A 32 2.13 -9.60 -1.49
N TYR A 33 0.87 -9.32 -1.79
CA TYR A 33 -0.09 -8.82 -0.82
C TYR A 33 -1.40 -9.59 -0.86
N TYR A 34 -2.08 -9.63 0.28
CA TYR A 34 -3.31 -10.36 0.50
C TYR A 34 -4.39 -9.42 1.04
N THR A 35 -5.65 -9.78 0.82
CA THR A 35 -6.81 -8.98 1.26
C THR A 35 -7.13 -9.19 2.74
N THR A 36 -6.77 -10.32 3.32
CA THR A 36 -7.02 -10.64 4.73
C THR A 36 -5.78 -11.18 5.43
N GLU A 37 -5.73 -11.03 6.76
CA GLU A 37 -4.64 -11.55 7.59
C GLU A 37 -4.54 -13.07 7.48
N ALA A 38 -5.68 -13.76 7.54
CA ALA A 38 -5.74 -15.22 7.47
C ALA A 38 -5.10 -15.76 6.18
N THR A 39 -5.43 -15.16 5.02
CA THR A 39 -4.81 -15.58 3.74
C THR A 39 -3.31 -15.30 3.70
N CYS A 40 -2.87 -14.19 4.31
CA CYS A 40 -1.46 -13.86 4.42
C CYS A 40 -0.71 -14.89 5.29
N LEU A 41 -1.25 -15.22 6.46
CA LEU A 41 -0.66 -16.21 7.37
C LEU A 41 -0.64 -17.60 6.74
N GLN A 42 -1.69 -17.99 6.02
CA GLN A 42 -1.70 -19.24 5.26
C GLN A 42 -0.62 -19.25 4.18
N ALA A 43 -0.44 -18.15 3.44
CA ALA A 43 0.60 -18.08 2.42
C ALA A 43 2.01 -18.20 3.04
N ALA A 44 2.26 -17.54 4.17
CA ALA A 44 3.52 -17.71 4.90
C ALA A 44 3.71 -19.15 5.41
N ALA A 45 2.66 -19.78 5.98
CA ALA A 45 2.72 -21.16 6.44
C ALA A 45 2.98 -22.19 5.32
N ASN A 46 2.58 -21.89 4.09
CA ASN A 46 2.86 -22.73 2.92
C ASN A 46 4.24 -22.48 2.29
N ASN A 47 4.96 -21.43 2.72
CA ASN A 47 6.28 -21.07 2.19
C ASN A 47 7.29 -21.01 3.35
N PRO A 48 8.10 -22.06 3.56
CA PRO A 48 9.03 -22.12 4.68
C PRO A 48 10.18 -21.09 4.62
N ASP A 49 10.32 -20.38 3.49
CA ASP A 49 11.29 -19.30 3.29
C ASP A 49 10.77 -17.93 3.81
N LEU A 50 9.46 -17.82 4.06
CA LEU A 50 8.83 -16.60 4.51
C LEU A 50 8.58 -16.65 6.02
N ASP A 51 8.76 -15.52 6.70
CA ASP A 51 8.45 -15.44 8.12
C ASP A 51 6.91 -15.54 8.28
N PRO A 52 6.39 -16.27 9.29
CA PRO A 52 4.96 -16.39 9.56
C PRO A 52 4.36 -15.10 10.14
N PHE A 53 4.85 -13.96 9.68
CA PHE A 53 4.49 -12.64 10.15
C PHE A 53 3.88 -11.82 9.02
N CYS A 54 2.68 -11.30 9.28
CA CYS A 54 1.91 -10.50 8.35
C CYS A 54 1.70 -9.10 8.88
N VAL A 55 1.94 -8.09 8.04
CA VAL A 55 1.74 -6.69 8.39
C VAL A 55 0.66 -6.06 7.52
N ASN A 56 -0.31 -5.40 8.15
CA ASN A 56 -1.28 -4.60 7.42
C ASN A 56 -0.68 -3.23 7.07
N LYS A 57 -0.54 -2.96 5.77
CA LYS A 57 -0.15 -1.65 5.25
C LYS A 57 -1.25 -1.15 4.34
N CYS A 58 -2.07 -0.27 4.91
CA CYS A 58 -3.06 0.51 4.20
C CYS A 58 -4.15 -0.36 3.56
N GLY A 59 -4.67 -1.32 4.33
CA GLY A 59 -5.74 -2.23 3.90
C GLY A 59 -5.26 -3.44 3.09
N ARG A 60 -3.94 -3.65 2.99
CA ARG A 60 -3.33 -4.82 2.35
C ARG A 60 -2.38 -5.52 3.32
N TRP A 61 -2.40 -6.84 3.33
CA TRP A 61 -1.55 -7.67 4.18
C TRP A 61 -0.32 -8.14 3.42
N TYR A 62 0.87 -7.89 3.94
CA TYR A 62 2.14 -8.31 3.35
C TYR A 62 2.80 -9.33 4.26
N VAL A 63 3.39 -10.37 3.68
CA VAL A 63 4.28 -11.31 4.39
C VAL A 63 5.65 -10.65 4.49
N LEU A 64 6.27 -10.70 5.68
CA LEU A 64 7.59 -10.11 5.91
C LEU A 64 8.73 -11.06 5.57
#